data_AF-A0A349DKI2-F1
#
_entry.id   AF-A0A349DKI2-F1
#
_cell.length_a   1.000
_cell.length_b   1.000
_cell.length_c   1.000
_cell.angle_alpha   90.00
_cell.angle_beta   90.00
_cell.angle_gamma   90.00
#
_symmetry.space_group_name_H-M   'P 1'
#
loop_
_entity.id
_entity.type
_entity.pdbx_description
1 polymer ?
#
loop_
_entity_poly.entity_id
_entity_poly.type
_entity_poly.pdbx_seq_one_letter_code
_entity_poly.pdbx_strand_id
1 'polypeptide(L)'
;MNKIIFSHLSKKSLLGVLLCFCVLGAQAQKGNGEILSNIMPSPVELSALIKDVGAAYDKSILNSSDKAEGYSSKFSRALNLGVYSTDLGYAAIYKQNTDAFMYLNSVRKIAESLGIGKYINYSNITKLALENDLNALLDETTRTFEKINGHFQNNGNDRLSVVLLVGGWIESLYLTCEIAKKKKSKVLDTRIAEQQLVLKQLMPILKKYKDPDMMNLTSDLAQLSKLYSKLKIDYKEGKTSTKEVGGVLEVVDNNTSEIKINPNDLKMILDTTGKIRAKIVK
;
A
#
# COMPACT_ATOMS: atom_id res chain seq x y z
N MET A 1 12.81 -10.92 23.87
CA MET A 1 13.45 -11.65 22.74
C MET A 1 12.38 -12.04 21.74
N ASN A 2 12.13 -11.23 20.70
CA ASN A 2 11.19 -11.55 19.61
C ASN A 2 11.90 -11.36 18.26
N LYS A 3 12.95 -12.17 18.02
CA LYS A 3 13.76 -12.12 16.79
C LYS A 3 13.16 -12.92 15.62
N ILE A 4 11.98 -13.54 15.80
CA ILE A 4 11.50 -14.61 14.91
C ILE A 4 10.42 -14.14 13.90
N ILE A 5 9.77 -12.98 14.08
CA ILE A 5 8.60 -12.63 13.27
C ILE A 5 8.95 -11.97 11.91
N PHE A 6 10.10 -11.28 11.78
CA PHE A 6 10.41 -10.51 10.57
C PHE A 6 11.23 -11.21 9.49
N SER A 7 11.80 -12.39 9.75
CA SER A 7 12.59 -13.07 8.72
C SER A 7 11.75 -13.56 7.53
N HIS A 8 10.41 -13.65 7.67
CA HIS A 8 9.54 -14.01 6.56
C HIS A 8 9.18 -12.82 5.65
N LEU A 9 8.98 -11.62 6.23
CA LEU A 9 8.73 -10.39 5.47
C LEU A 9 10.00 -9.80 4.83
N SER A 10 11.17 -10.05 5.43
CA SER A 10 12.46 -9.58 4.91
C SER A 10 13.10 -10.51 3.87
N LYS A 11 12.70 -11.79 3.80
CA LYS A 11 13.31 -12.79 2.90
C LYS A 11 12.59 -12.96 1.57
N LYS A 12 11.29 -12.65 1.48
CA LYS A 12 10.61 -12.54 0.19
C LYS A 12 10.75 -11.09 -0.28
N SER A 13 11.68 -10.84 -1.20
CA SER A 13 11.63 -9.61 -2.00
C SER A 13 10.24 -9.52 -2.62
N LEU A 14 9.70 -8.31 -2.83
CA LEU A 14 8.42 -8.16 -3.55
C LEU A 14 8.51 -8.85 -4.92
N LEU A 15 9.73 -8.93 -5.48
CA LEU A 15 10.11 -9.72 -6.65
C LEU A 15 9.76 -11.21 -6.53
N GLY A 16 10.04 -11.86 -5.40
CA GLY A 16 9.75 -13.28 -5.17
C GLY A 16 8.26 -13.58 -5.01
N VAL A 17 7.49 -12.63 -4.47
CA VAL A 17 6.02 -12.73 -4.43
C VAL A 17 5.42 -12.51 -5.83
N LEU A 18 5.90 -11.50 -6.57
CA LEU A 18 5.45 -11.21 -7.94
C LEU A 18 5.81 -12.32 -8.94
N LEU A 19 6.99 -12.95 -8.83
CA LEU A 19 7.42 -14.04 -9.70
C LEU A 19 6.55 -15.30 -9.51
N CYS A 20 6.08 -15.58 -8.29
CA CYS A 20 5.12 -16.66 -8.05
C CYS A 20 3.76 -16.43 -8.75
N PHE A 21 3.32 -15.17 -8.91
CA PHE A 21 2.07 -14.87 -9.61
C PHE A 21 2.17 -15.00 -11.14
N CYS A 22 3.38 -15.02 -11.72
CA CYS A 22 3.56 -15.32 -13.14
C CYS A 22 3.32 -16.81 -13.48
N VAL A 23 3.30 -17.71 -12.48
CA VAL A 23 3.24 -19.17 -12.72
C VAL A 23 1.85 -19.79 -12.46
N LEU A 24 0.93 -19.09 -11.80
CA LEU A 24 -0.41 -19.62 -11.54
C LEU A 24 -1.43 -19.10 -12.56
N GLY A 25 -1.37 -19.70 -13.74
CA GLY A 25 -2.48 -19.69 -14.69
C GLY A 25 -3.64 -20.53 -14.17
N ALA A 26 -4.46 -19.96 -13.30
CA ALA A 26 -5.85 -20.34 -13.06
C ALA A 26 -6.45 -19.41 -12.02
N GLN A 27 -7.41 -18.55 -12.40
CA GLN A 27 -8.57 -18.30 -11.54
C GLN A 27 -9.64 -17.46 -12.24
N ALA A 28 -10.88 -17.77 -11.87
CA ALA A 28 -12.12 -17.09 -12.21
C ALA A 28 -12.00 -15.56 -12.17
N GLN A 29 -12.87 -14.89 -12.91
CA GLN A 29 -12.91 -13.45 -13.19
C GLN A 29 -12.79 -12.55 -11.92
N LYS A 30 -11.57 -12.39 -11.39
CA LYS A 30 -11.26 -11.55 -10.22
C LYS A 30 -11.47 -10.08 -10.58
N GLY A 31 -12.17 -9.35 -9.73
CA GLY A 31 -12.40 -7.91 -9.91
C GLY A 31 -11.09 -7.12 -9.82
N ASN A 32 -10.98 -6.00 -10.53
CA ASN A 32 -9.76 -5.18 -10.55
C ASN A 32 -9.27 -4.78 -9.15
N GLY A 33 -10.19 -4.50 -8.21
CA GLY A 33 -9.85 -4.20 -6.82
C GLY A 33 -9.15 -5.36 -6.08
N GLU A 34 -9.57 -6.61 -6.34
CA GLU A 34 -8.95 -7.79 -5.74
C GLU A 34 -7.55 -8.07 -6.31
N ILE A 35 -7.36 -7.82 -7.61
CA ILE A 35 -6.03 -7.91 -8.23
C ILE A 35 -5.08 -6.91 -7.56
N LEU A 36 -5.54 -5.67 -7.36
CA LEU A 36 -4.72 -4.62 -6.77
C LEU A 36 -4.42 -4.85 -5.29
N SER A 37 -5.36 -5.34 -4.49
CA SER A 37 -5.12 -5.60 -3.06
C SER A 37 -4.07 -6.66 -2.81
N ASN A 38 -3.87 -7.60 -3.75
CA ASN A 38 -2.85 -8.64 -3.64
C ASN A 38 -1.43 -8.18 -3.98
N ILE A 39 -1.29 -7.04 -4.66
CA ILE A 39 0.02 -6.54 -5.14
C ILE A 39 0.48 -5.28 -4.39
N MET A 40 -0.46 -4.54 -3.79
CA MET A 40 -0.15 -3.34 -3.01
C MET A 40 0.14 -3.73 -1.57
N PRO A 41 1.24 -3.24 -0.96
CA PRO A 41 1.43 -3.41 0.47
C PRO A 41 0.28 -2.72 1.20
N SER A 42 -0.27 -3.39 2.21
CA SER A 42 -1.28 -2.78 3.06
C SER A 42 -0.67 -1.62 3.87
N PRO A 43 -1.47 -0.61 4.25
CA PRO A 43 -0.96 0.49 5.07
C PRO A 43 -0.42 0.05 6.45
N VAL A 44 -0.96 -1.05 6.99
CA VAL A 44 -0.51 -1.66 8.25
C VAL A 44 0.89 -2.26 8.09
N GLU A 45 1.14 -3.04 7.03
CA GLU A 45 2.45 -3.62 6.74
C GLU A 45 3.52 -2.53 6.57
N LEU A 46 3.19 -1.45 5.87
CA LEU A 46 4.14 -0.38 5.67
C LEU A 46 4.44 0.38 6.97
N SER A 47 3.42 0.68 7.75
CA SER A 47 3.59 1.36 9.03
C SER A 47 4.44 0.53 10.01
N ALA A 48 4.27 -0.80 9.98
CA ALA A 48 5.10 -1.73 10.75
C ALA A 48 6.56 -1.68 10.27
N LEU A 49 6.80 -1.77 8.96
CA LEU A 49 8.12 -1.66 8.35
C LEU A 49 8.84 -0.36 8.77
N ILE A 50 8.13 0.76 8.71
CA ILE A 50 8.63 2.08 9.09
C ILE A 50 9.05 2.11 10.58
N LYS A 51 8.25 1.50 11.44
CA LYS A 51 8.56 1.38 12.87
C LYS A 51 9.77 0.45 13.11
N ASP A 52 9.89 -0.64 12.36
CA ASP A 52 10.98 -1.62 12.52
C ASP A 52 12.35 -1.06 12.12
N VAL A 53 12.39 -0.18 11.12
CA VAL A 53 13.62 0.55 10.79
C VAL A 53 13.97 1.61 11.85
N GLY A 54 13.16 1.74 12.90
CA GLY A 54 13.36 2.61 14.07
C GLY A 54 13.15 4.09 13.76
N ALA A 55 12.27 4.42 12.82
CA ALA A 55 11.84 5.80 12.64
C ALA A 55 10.99 6.25 13.85
N ALA A 56 11.00 7.55 14.15
CA ALA A 56 10.08 8.11 15.13
C ALA A 56 8.74 8.42 14.46
N TYR A 57 7.68 8.48 15.27
CA TYR A 57 6.39 8.98 14.81
C TYR A 57 6.52 10.45 14.41
N ASP A 58 5.95 10.83 13.28
CA ASP A 58 5.87 12.21 12.84
C ASP A 58 4.45 12.53 12.37
N LYS A 59 3.72 13.31 13.16
CA LYS A 59 2.36 13.75 12.82
C LYS A 59 2.36 14.75 11.66
N SER A 60 3.43 15.52 11.47
CA SER A 60 3.47 16.63 10.52
C SER A 60 3.41 16.19 9.05
N ILE A 61 3.69 14.91 8.78
CA ILE A 61 3.62 14.33 7.44
C ILE A 61 2.25 13.68 7.14
N LEU A 62 1.34 13.63 8.11
CA LEU A 62 0.01 13.02 7.93
C LEU A 62 -0.99 14.01 7.35
N ASN A 63 -2.11 13.51 6.82
CA ASN A 63 -3.20 14.38 6.41
C ASN A 63 -3.88 14.96 7.66
N SER A 64 -4.47 16.15 7.54
CA SER A 64 -5.23 16.73 8.64
C SER A 64 -6.54 15.96 8.82
N SER A 65 -6.83 15.51 10.05
CA SER A 65 -8.01 14.69 10.35
C SER A 65 -9.34 15.45 10.21
N ASP A 66 -9.31 16.78 10.20
CA ASP A 66 -10.50 17.66 10.16
C ASP A 66 -11.09 17.84 8.75
N LYS A 67 -10.40 17.43 7.68
CA LYS A 67 -10.87 17.61 6.29
C LYS A 67 -11.87 16.55 5.81
N ALA A 68 -12.24 15.58 6.65
CA ALA A 68 -13.04 14.41 6.25
C ALA A 68 -14.40 14.77 5.61
N GLU A 69 -14.99 15.90 5.97
CA GLU A 69 -16.29 16.37 5.47
C GLU A 69 -16.19 17.18 4.17
N GLY A 70 -14.99 17.59 3.74
CA GLY A 70 -14.78 18.45 2.58
C GLY A 70 -14.91 17.77 1.22
N TYR A 71 -15.01 16.44 1.16
CA TYR A 71 -15.03 15.69 -0.10
C TYR A 71 -16.45 15.56 -0.67
N SER A 72 -16.67 16.16 -1.84
CA SER A 72 -17.99 16.28 -2.46
C SER A 72 -18.41 15.07 -3.29
N SER A 73 -17.47 14.32 -3.86
CA SER A 73 -17.76 13.21 -4.79
C SER A 73 -17.48 11.83 -4.18
N LYS A 74 -18.17 10.79 -4.65
CA LYS A 74 -17.85 9.39 -4.27
C LYS A 74 -16.40 9.02 -4.59
N PHE A 75 -15.87 9.55 -5.69
CA PHE A 75 -14.48 9.37 -6.09
C PHE A 75 -13.51 9.96 -5.06
N SER A 76 -13.66 11.25 -4.74
CA SER A 76 -12.78 11.93 -3.78
C SER A 76 -12.88 11.35 -2.37
N ARG A 77 -14.08 10.91 -1.95
CA ARG A 77 -14.31 10.17 -0.71
C ARG A 77 -13.61 8.82 -0.70
N ALA A 78 -13.75 8.01 -1.75
CA ALA A 78 -13.08 6.70 -1.82
C ALA A 78 -11.55 6.87 -1.77
N LEU A 79 -11.01 7.84 -2.52
CA LEU A 79 -9.58 8.12 -2.55
C LEU A 79 -9.06 8.53 -1.17
N ASN A 80 -9.77 9.43 -0.49
CA ASN A 80 -9.39 9.87 0.85
C ASN A 80 -9.69 8.83 1.94
N LEU A 81 -10.63 7.91 1.75
CA LEU A 81 -10.79 6.77 2.65
C LEU A 81 -9.51 5.94 2.71
N GLY A 82 -8.86 5.72 1.55
CA GLY A 82 -7.54 5.09 1.49
C GLY A 82 -6.48 5.89 2.26
N VAL A 83 -6.40 7.20 2.03
CA VAL A 83 -5.47 8.11 2.73
C VAL A 83 -5.64 8.03 4.26
N TYR A 84 -6.85 8.27 4.76
CA TYR A 84 -7.09 8.25 6.21
C TYR A 84 -6.94 6.87 6.83
N SER A 85 -7.19 5.79 6.08
CA SER A 85 -6.92 4.43 6.55
C SER A 85 -5.42 4.20 6.73
N THR A 86 -4.58 4.79 5.87
CA THR A 86 -3.13 4.78 6.02
C THR A 86 -2.66 5.58 7.22
N ASP A 87 -3.16 6.81 7.38
CA ASP A 87 -2.79 7.66 8.52
C ASP A 87 -3.22 7.05 9.86
N LEU A 88 -4.40 6.40 9.89
CA LEU A 88 -4.87 5.60 11.03
C LEU A 88 -3.89 4.46 11.35
N GLY A 89 -3.52 3.66 10.35
CA GLY A 89 -2.58 2.55 10.53
C GLY A 89 -1.24 3.02 11.08
N TYR A 90 -0.73 4.14 10.55
CA TYR A 90 0.52 4.73 11.02
C TYR A 90 0.42 5.22 12.47
N ALA A 91 -0.59 6.02 12.81
CA ALA A 91 -0.80 6.50 14.17
C ALA A 91 -0.99 5.34 15.18
N ALA A 92 -1.76 4.31 14.81
CA ALA A 92 -2.06 3.20 15.70
C ALA A 92 -0.85 2.30 15.97
N ILE A 93 -0.02 2.02 14.97
CA ILE A 93 1.21 1.25 15.14
C ILE A 93 2.21 1.96 16.06
N TYR A 94 2.23 3.29 16.04
CA TYR A 94 3.01 4.11 16.96
C TYR A 94 2.33 4.37 18.31
N LYS A 95 1.17 3.73 18.56
CA LYS A 95 0.38 3.87 19.79
C LYS A 95 -0.01 5.32 20.11
N GLN A 96 -0.23 6.12 19.08
CA GLN A 96 -0.67 7.51 19.21
C GLN A 96 -2.20 7.52 19.30
N ASN A 97 -2.73 7.13 20.46
CA ASN A 97 -4.15 6.84 20.65
C ASN A 97 -5.07 8.01 20.27
N THR A 98 -4.67 9.24 20.60
CA THR A 98 -5.42 10.45 20.27
C THR A 98 -5.53 10.64 18.75
N ASP A 99 -4.41 10.53 18.04
CA ASP A 99 -4.36 10.72 16.59
C ASP A 99 -5.07 9.57 15.87
N ALA A 100 -4.85 8.33 16.33
CA ALA A 100 -5.56 7.16 15.82
C ALA A 100 -7.08 7.32 15.99
N PHE A 101 -7.56 7.81 17.13
CA PHE A 101 -8.98 8.08 17.35
C PHE A 101 -9.52 9.17 16.40
N MET A 102 -8.76 10.24 16.18
CA MET A 102 -9.13 11.28 15.22
C MET A 102 -9.25 10.72 13.80
N TYR A 103 -8.27 9.95 13.32
CA TYR A 103 -8.32 9.33 12.00
C TYR A 103 -9.40 8.27 11.86
N LEU A 104 -9.68 7.48 12.90
CA LEU A 104 -10.79 6.54 12.91
C LEU A 104 -12.13 7.25 12.71
N ASN A 105 -12.32 8.42 13.32
CA ASN A 105 -13.52 9.23 13.10
C ASN A 105 -13.60 9.73 11.65
N SER A 106 -12.49 10.16 11.06
CA SER A 106 -12.44 10.56 9.64
C SER A 106 -12.80 9.39 8.71
N VAL A 107 -12.22 8.21 8.95
CA VAL A 107 -12.54 6.96 8.24
C VAL A 107 -14.03 6.64 8.35
N ARG A 108 -14.59 6.69 9.57
CA ARG A 108 -16.00 6.41 9.82
C ARG A 108 -16.93 7.34 9.04
N LYS A 109 -16.72 8.66 9.13
CA LYS A 109 -17.53 9.66 8.42
C LYS A 109 -17.53 9.42 6.90
N ILE A 110 -16.35 9.17 6.33
CA ILE A 110 -16.22 8.93 4.89
C ILE A 110 -16.88 7.61 4.51
N ALA A 111 -16.66 6.53 5.26
CA ALA A 111 -17.26 5.22 5.00
C ALA A 111 -18.79 5.24 5.09
N GLU A 112 -19.35 5.95 6.06
CA GLU A 112 -20.80 6.18 6.18
C GLU A 112 -21.34 6.95 4.96
N SER A 113 -20.66 8.02 4.53
CA SER A 113 -21.05 8.80 3.34
C SER A 113 -20.96 8.03 2.03
N LEU A 114 -20.19 6.94 2.00
CA LEU A 114 -20.06 6.00 0.89
C LEU A 114 -21.05 4.82 0.99
N GLY A 115 -21.83 4.72 2.07
CA GLY A 115 -22.78 3.63 2.29
C GLY A 115 -22.13 2.30 2.72
N ILE A 116 -20.86 2.32 3.11
CA ILE A 116 -20.07 1.13 3.45
C ILE A 116 -19.73 1.02 4.94
N GLY A 117 -20.11 2.00 5.76
CA GLY A 117 -19.80 2.02 7.19
C GLY A 117 -20.25 0.75 7.95
N LYS A 118 -21.34 0.11 7.51
CA LYS A 118 -21.86 -1.15 8.08
C LYS A 118 -20.92 -2.36 7.93
N TYR A 119 -19.96 -2.31 7.01
CA TYR A 119 -19.02 -3.40 6.79
C TYR A 119 -17.77 -3.30 7.68
N ILE A 120 -17.60 -2.19 8.40
CA ILE A 120 -16.40 -1.88 9.18
C ILE A 120 -16.68 -2.10 10.66
N ASN A 121 -15.93 -3.00 11.29
CA ASN A 121 -15.99 -3.20 12.74
C ASN A 121 -15.00 -2.25 13.44
N TYR A 122 -15.40 -0.98 13.60
CA TYR A 122 -14.53 0.06 14.18
C TYR A 122 -14.01 -0.31 15.58
N SER A 123 -14.85 -0.94 16.41
CA SER A 123 -14.47 -1.37 17.77
C SER A 123 -13.35 -2.41 17.72
N ASN A 124 -13.50 -3.43 16.88
CA ASN A 124 -12.51 -4.48 16.74
C ASN A 124 -11.20 -3.96 16.13
N ILE A 125 -11.27 -3.14 15.08
CA ILE A 125 -10.08 -2.52 14.47
C ILE A 125 -9.33 -1.68 15.51
N THR A 126 -10.04 -0.87 16.30
CA THR A 126 -9.43 -0.06 17.36
C THR A 126 -8.74 -0.93 18.40
N LYS A 127 -9.43 -1.98 18.87
CA LYS A 127 -8.90 -2.92 19.85
C LYS A 127 -7.60 -3.57 19.35
N LEU A 128 -7.63 -4.18 18.16
CA LEU A 128 -6.49 -4.90 17.60
C LEU A 128 -5.29 -3.99 17.38
N ALA A 129 -5.53 -2.74 16.98
CA ALA A 129 -4.47 -1.77 16.77
C ALA A 129 -3.82 -1.31 18.09
N LEU A 130 -4.61 -1.11 19.16
CA LEU A 130 -4.09 -0.79 20.50
C LEU A 130 -3.29 -1.94 21.13
N GLU A 131 -3.75 -3.17 20.90
CA GLU A 131 -3.08 -4.40 21.33
C GLU A 131 -1.81 -4.70 20.50
N ASN A 132 -1.60 -3.99 19.38
CA ASN A 132 -0.50 -4.19 18.43
C ASN A 132 -0.46 -5.64 17.89
N ASP A 133 -1.63 -6.26 17.73
CA ASP A 133 -1.77 -7.55 17.04
C ASP A 133 -1.86 -7.30 15.54
N LEU A 134 -0.69 -7.12 14.92
CA LEU A 134 -0.58 -6.75 13.50
C LEU A 134 -1.18 -7.81 12.57
N ASN A 135 -1.06 -9.09 12.92
CA ASN A 135 -1.57 -10.18 12.09
C ASN A 135 -3.09 -10.19 12.11
N ALA A 136 -3.70 -10.11 13.30
CA ALA A 136 -5.15 -10.03 13.43
C ALA A 136 -5.71 -8.74 12.81
N LEU A 137 -5.00 -7.62 12.96
CA LEU A 137 -5.39 -6.35 12.34
C LEU A 137 -5.33 -6.42 10.80
N LEU A 138 -4.28 -7.02 10.24
CA LEU A 138 -4.15 -7.21 8.79
C LEU A 138 -5.27 -8.11 8.24
N ASP A 139 -5.55 -9.21 8.93
CA ASP A 139 -6.61 -10.14 8.59
C ASP A 139 -8.01 -9.48 8.67
N GLU A 140 -8.28 -8.70 9.72
CA GLU A 140 -9.54 -7.96 9.86
C GLU A 140 -9.71 -6.87 8.79
N THR A 141 -8.66 -6.12 8.49
CA THR A 141 -8.71 -5.07 7.46
C THR A 141 -8.83 -5.67 6.05
N THR A 142 -8.21 -6.82 5.80
CA THR A 142 -8.36 -7.57 4.53
C THR A 142 -9.79 -8.03 4.33
N ARG A 143 -10.40 -8.71 5.31
CA ARG A 143 -11.82 -9.10 5.25
C ARG A 143 -12.76 -7.92 5.11
N THR A 144 -12.44 -6.80 5.76
CA THR A 144 -13.21 -5.56 5.65
C THR A 144 -13.17 -5.03 4.22
N PHE A 145 -11.97 -4.99 3.62
CA PHE A 145 -11.81 -4.60 2.22
C PHE A 145 -12.56 -5.52 1.26
N GLU A 146 -12.50 -6.84 1.44
CA GLU A 146 -13.24 -7.81 0.60
C GLU A 146 -14.75 -7.54 0.61
N LYS A 147 -15.33 -7.28 1.78
CA LYS A 147 -16.75 -6.93 1.93
C LYS A 147 -17.10 -5.61 1.22
N ILE A 148 -16.25 -4.58 1.38
CA ILE A 148 -16.40 -3.29 0.72
C ILE A 148 -16.30 -3.44 -0.81
N ASN A 149 -15.33 -4.22 -1.26
CA ASN A 149 -15.10 -4.49 -2.68
C ASN A 149 -16.29 -5.22 -3.31
N GLY A 150 -16.82 -6.25 -2.64
CA GLY A 150 -18.04 -6.94 -3.07
C GLY A 150 -19.25 -6.01 -3.12
N HIS A 151 -19.41 -5.12 -2.14
CA HIS A 151 -20.46 -4.09 -2.17
C HIS A 151 -20.34 -3.16 -3.38
N PHE A 152 -19.14 -2.64 -3.66
CA PHE A 152 -18.93 -1.77 -4.81
C PHE A 152 -19.16 -2.48 -6.14
N GLN A 153 -18.70 -3.73 -6.28
CA GLN A 153 -18.94 -4.54 -7.48
C GLN A 153 -20.43 -4.81 -7.72
N ASN A 154 -21.16 -5.26 -6.69
CA ASN A 154 -22.59 -5.57 -6.80
C ASN A 154 -23.44 -4.34 -7.15
N ASN A 155 -22.94 -3.15 -6.86
CA ASN A 155 -23.60 -1.88 -7.16
C ASN A 155 -23.07 -1.20 -8.43
N GLY A 156 -22.30 -1.89 -9.27
CA GLY A 156 -21.75 -1.31 -10.51
C GLY A 156 -20.75 -0.17 -10.29
N ASN A 157 -20.12 -0.11 -9.12
CA ASN A 157 -19.17 0.92 -8.70
C ASN A 157 -17.78 0.34 -8.41
N ASP A 158 -17.39 -0.73 -9.10
CA ASP A 158 -16.10 -1.45 -8.96
C ASP A 158 -14.88 -0.50 -8.92
N ARG A 159 -14.93 0.60 -9.69
CA ARG A 159 -13.91 1.64 -9.72
C ARG A 159 -13.62 2.25 -8.35
N LEU A 160 -14.60 2.30 -7.44
CA LEU A 160 -14.40 2.87 -6.10
C LEU A 160 -13.45 2.02 -5.25
N SER A 161 -13.43 0.68 -5.43
CA SER A 161 -12.44 -0.19 -4.79
C SER A 161 -11.02 0.13 -5.26
N VAL A 162 -10.87 0.33 -6.58
CA VAL A 162 -9.59 0.70 -7.20
C VAL A 162 -9.11 2.05 -6.66
N VAL A 163 -9.99 3.05 -6.66
CA VAL A 163 -9.68 4.40 -6.19
C VAL A 163 -9.30 4.40 -4.70
N LEU A 164 -10.00 3.63 -3.87
CA LEU A 164 -9.67 3.45 -2.45
C LEU A 164 -8.24 2.93 -2.26
N LEU A 165 -7.89 1.83 -2.94
CA LEU A 165 -6.55 1.25 -2.86
C LEU A 165 -5.47 2.22 -3.35
N VAL A 166 -5.72 2.93 -4.45
CA VAL A 166 -4.78 3.93 -4.98
C VAL A 166 -4.53 5.05 -3.99
N GLY A 167 -5.56 5.53 -3.29
CA GLY A 167 -5.42 6.56 -2.27
C GLY A 167 -4.53 6.12 -1.11
N GLY A 168 -4.78 4.90 -0.60
CA GLY A 168 -3.95 4.31 0.45
C GLY A 168 -2.51 4.09 0.01
N TRP A 169 -2.30 3.65 -1.24
CA TRP A 169 -0.98 3.45 -1.82
C TRP A 169 -0.19 4.75 -2.01
N ILE A 170 -0.83 5.83 -2.50
CA ILE A 170 -0.20 7.14 -2.64
C ILE A 170 0.25 7.67 -1.28
N GLU A 171 -0.62 7.58 -0.26
CA GLU A 171 -0.28 8.01 1.10
C GLU A 171 0.88 7.19 1.66
N SER A 172 0.80 5.87 1.50
CA SER A 172 1.84 4.94 1.93
C SER A 172 3.20 5.27 1.30
N LEU A 173 3.25 5.47 -0.01
CA LEU A 173 4.47 5.85 -0.71
C LEU A 173 5.00 7.21 -0.21
N TYR A 174 4.12 8.19 0.01
CA TYR A 174 4.49 9.50 0.53
C TYR A 174 5.15 9.40 1.91
N LEU A 175 4.52 8.73 2.87
CA LEU A 175 5.05 8.54 4.23
C LEU A 175 6.40 7.82 4.20
N THR A 176 6.52 6.76 3.39
CA THR A 176 7.78 6.00 3.26
C THR A 176 8.91 6.90 2.75
N CYS A 177 8.64 7.73 1.74
CA CYS A 177 9.64 8.63 1.17
C CYS A 177 10.04 9.75 2.14
N GLU A 178 9.08 10.35 2.85
CA GLU A 178 9.34 11.36 3.88
C GLU A 178 10.25 10.80 5.00
N ILE A 179 10.02 9.55 5.40
CA ILE A 179 10.83 8.91 6.42
C ILE A 179 12.20 8.50 5.87
N ALA A 180 12.29 7.95 4.66
CA ALA A 180 13.58 7.61 4.04
C ALA A 180 14.48 8.84 3.82
N LYS A 181 13.88 10.01 3.56
CA LYS A 181 14.58 11.29 3.47
C LYS A 181 15.22 11.69 4.81
N LYS A 182 14.56 11.43 5.93
CA LYS A 182 15.03 11.75 7.29
C LYS A 182 15.97 10.68 7.86
N LYS A 183 15.75 9.41 7.48
CA LYS A 183 16.48 8.26 8.00
C LYS A 183 16.93 7.35 6.86
N LYS A 184 18.25 7.33 6.64
CA LYS A 184 18.88 6.40 5.69
C LYS A 184 18.57 4.96 6.09
N SER A 185 17.92 4.22 5.21
CA SER A 185 17.57 2.82 5.42
C SER A 185 17.50 2.11 4.10
N LYS A 186 18.42 1.17 3.87
CA LYS A 186 18.43 0.35 2.65
C LYS A 186 17.10 -0.40 2.48
N VAL A 187 16.48 -0.81 3.58
CA VAL A 187 15.17 -1.48 3.56
C VAL A 187 14.08 -0.56 3.01
N LEU A 188 14.05 0.71 3.44
CA LEU A 188 13.09 1.67 2.89
C LEU A 188 13.41 1.99 1.43
N ASP A 189 14.68 2.14 1.09
CA ASP A 189 15.11 2.42 -0.29
C ASP A 189 14.66 1.31 -1.24
N THR A 190 14.89 0.04 -0.88
CA THR A 190 14.40 -1.12 -1.64
C THR A 190 12.88 -1.09 -1.78
N ARG A 191 12.15 -0.82 -0.69
CA ARG A 191 10.68 -0.83 -0.69
C ARG A 191 10.07 0.28 -1.53
N ILE A 192 10.70 1.46 -1.55
CA ILE A 192 10.33 2.57 -2.44
C ILE A 192 10.61 2.18 -3.89
N ALA A 193 11.76 1.56 -4.17
CA ALA A 193 12.14 1.12 -5.52
C ALA A 193 11.18 0.06 -6.08
N GLU A 194 10.77 -0.90 -5.25
CA GLU A 194 9.84 -1.98 -5.59
C GLU A 194 8.45 -1.47 -6.04
N GLN A 195 8.07 -0.23 -5.71
CA GLN A 195 6.82 0.36 -6.19
C GLN A 195 6.77 0.56 -7.72
N GLN A 196 7.91 0.46 -8.42
CA GLN A 196 7.95 0.30 -9.87
C GLN A 196 7.08 -0.86 -10.36
N LEU A 197 7.07 -1.98 -9.63
CA LEU A 197 6.32 -3.19 -9.98
C LEU A 197 4.82 -2.98 -9.79
N VAL A 198 4.44 -2.37 -8.66
CA VAL A 198 3.05 -2.00 -8.37
C VAL A 198 2.51 -1.09 -9.47
N LEU A 199 3.26 -0.05 -9.86
CA LEU A 199 2.86 0.85 -10.94
C LEU A 199 2.74 0.15 -12.30
N LYS A 200 3.64 -0.78 -12.65
CA LYS A 200 3.55 -1.55 -13.89
C LYS A 200 2.24 -2.34 -14.01
N GLN A 201 1.72 -2.85 -12.89
CA GLN A 201 0.46 -3.60 -12.84
C GLN A 201 -0.77 -2.71 -12.64
N LEU A 202 -0.63 -1.61 -11.90
CA LEU A 202 -1.69 -0.64 -11.65
C LEU A 202 -2.10 0.13 -12.93
N MET A 203 -1.11 0.61 -13.70
CA MET A 203 -1.37 1.49 -14.84
C MET A 203 -2.32 0.88 -15.90
N PRO A 204 -2.18 -0.41 -16.30
CA PRO A 204 -3.14 -1.06 -17.20
C PRO A 204 -4.58 -1.10 -16.64
N ILE A 205 -4.74 -1.31 -15.34
CA ILE A 205 -6.05 -1.35 -14.68
C ILE A 205 -6.71 0.02 -14.70
N LEU A 206 -5.96 1.08 -14.32
CA LEU A 206 -6.49 2.45 -14.32
C LEU A 206 -6.94 2.90 -15.72
N LYS A 207 -6.18 2.54 -16.76
CA LYS A 207 -6.49 2.87 -18.15
C LYS A 207 -7.80 2.26 -18.68
N LYS A 208 -8.39 1.27 -18.00
CA LYS A 208 -9.70 0.71 -18.37
C LYS A 208 -10.84 1.70 -18.09
N TYR A 209 -10.67 2.58 -17.10
CA TYR A 209 -11.68 3.56 -16.71
C TYR A 209 -11.47 4.87 -17.47
N LYS A 210 -12.55 5.40 -18.06
CA LYS A 210 -12.52 6.57 -18.97
C LYS A 210 -13.22 7.81 -18.42
N ASP A 211 -13.72 7.74 -17.19
CA ASP A 211 -14.32 8.92 -16.58
C ASP A 211 -13.25 10.00 -16.25
N PRO A 212 -13.60 11.29 -16.25
CA PRO A 212 -12.63 12.38 -16.12
C PRO A 212 -11.75 12.30 -14.87
N ASP A 213 -12.33 11.93 -13.71
CA ASP A 213 -11.60 11.83 -12.45
C ASP A 213 -10.53 10.72 -12.53
N MET A 214 -10.90 9.55 -13.07
CA MET A 214 -9.96 8.45 -13.30
C MET A 214 -8.88 8.80 -14.33
N MET A 215 -9.23 9.51 -15.42
CA MET A 215 -8.25 9.94 -16.42
C MET A 215 -7.23 10.92 -15.83
N ASN A 216 -7.68 11.85 -15.00
CA ASN A 216 -6.80 12.80 -14.31
C ASN A 216 -5.85 12.07 -13.35
N LEU A 217 -6.37 11.16 -12.52
CA LEU A 217 -5.55 10.34 -11.62
C LEU A 217 -4.56 9.47 -12.39
N THR A 218 -4.98 8.87 -13.51
CA THR A 218 -4.11 8.06 -14.38
C THR A 218 -2.99 8.90 -14.98
N SER A 219 -3.28 10.13 -15.41
CA SER A 219 -2.28 11.05 -15.96
C SER A 219 -1.25 11.45 -14.91
N ASP A 220 -1.70 11.74 -13.69
CA ASP A 220 -0.83 12.05 -12.55
C ASP A 220 0.09 10.86 -12.22
N LEU A 221 -0.45 9.65 -12.14
CA LEU A 221 0.31 8.43 -11.88
C LEU A 221 1.23 8.03 -13.04
N ALA A 222 0.92 8.41 -14.27
CA ALA A 222 1.80 8.19 -15.42
C ALA A 222 3.13 8.97 -15.29
N GLN A 223 3.09 10.16 -14.69
CA GLN A 223 4.31 10.93 -14.41
C GLN A 223 5.22 10.18 -13.43
N LEU A 224 4.63 9.63 -12.37
CA LEU A 224 5.35 8.81 -11.39
C LEU A 224 5.88 7.51 -12.05
N SER A 225 5.07 6.83 -12.86
CA SER A 225 5.48 5.65 -13.62
C SER A 225 6.69 5.90 -14.52
N LYS A 226 6.76 7.07 -15.18
CA LYS A 226 7.91 7.49 -16.01
C LYS A 226 9.17 7.76 -15.19
N LEU A 227 9.06 8.15 -13.93
CA LEU A 227 10.22 8.26 -13.04
C LEU A 227 10.74 6.87 -12.68
N TYR A 228 9.84 5.98 -12.26
CA TYR A 228 10.16 4.60 -11.90
C TYR A 228 10.75 3.80 -13.05
N SER A 229 10.36 4.05 -14.30
CA SER A 229 10.93 3.36 -15.48
C SER A 229 12.42 3.66 -15.71
N LYS A 230 12.96 4.71 -15.07
CA LYS A 230 14.38 5.09 -15.18
C LYS A 230 15.26 4.49 -14.08
N LEU A 231 14.66 3.87 -13.07
CA LEU A 231 15.43 3.24 -11.99
C LEU A 231 16.25 2.08 -12.53
N LYS A 232 17.47 1.95 -12.02
CA LYS A 232 18.39 0.88 -12.40
C LYS A 232 17.99 -0.40 -11.67
N ILE A 233 17.91 -1.49 -12.44
CA ILE A 233 17.74 -2.84 -11.90
C ILE A 233 19.12 -3.48 -11.93
N ASP A 234 19.69 -3.71 -10.76
CA ASP A 234 20.93 -4.46 -10.63
C ASP A 234 20.59 -5.94 -10.57
N TYR A 235 20.86 -6.65 -11.66
CA TYR A 235 20.77 -8.11 -11.70
C TYR A 235 22.11 -8.71 -11.29
N LYS A 236 22.09 -9.64 -10.35
CA LYS A 236 23.21 -10.50 -9.99
C LYS A 236 22.82 -11.93 -10.27
N GLU A 237 23.45 -12.48 -11.29
CA GLU A 237 23.34 -13.88 -11.64
C GLU A 237 23.94 -14.73 -10.51
N GLY A 238 23.16 -15.69 -10.03
CA GLY A 238 23.54 -16.69 -9.05
C GLY A 238 23.54 -18.07 -9.68
N LYS A 239 24.24 -19.01 -9.06
CA LYS A 239 24.24 -20.40 -9.53
C LYS A 239 22.95 -21.09 -9.11
N THR A 240 22.20 -21.63 -10.05
CA THR A 240 21.11 -22.56 -9.75
C THR A 240 21.70 -23.88 -9.23
N SER A 241 21.19 -24.38 -8.11
CA SER A 241 21.60 -25.66 -7.53
C SER A 241 20.38 -26.49 -7.15
N THR A 242 20.49 -27.81 -7.17
CA THR A 242 19.45 -28.70 -6.64
C THR A 242 19.79 -29.13 -5.22
N LYS A 243 18.79 -29.15 -4.34
CA LYS A 243 18.93 -29.66 -2.97
C LYS A 243 17.81 -30.66 -2.69
N GLU A 244 18.14 -31.81 -2.14
CA GLU A 244 17.14 -32.77 -1.69
C GLU A 244 16.66 -32.39 -0.29
N VAL A 245 15.35 -32.19 -0.13
CA VAL A 245 14.69 -31.91 1.16
C VAL A 245 13.52 -32.87 1.29
N GLY A 246 13.62 -33.84 2.21
CA GLY A 246 12.57 -34.82 2.46
C GLY A 246 12.25 -35.74 1.27
N GLY A 247 13.25 -36.11 0.46
CA GLY A 247 13.07 -36.98 -0.72
C GLY A 247 12.60 -36.26 -1.99
N VAL A 248 12.44 -34.94 -1.95
CA VAL A 248 12.09 -34.11 -3.10
C VAL A 248 13.29 -33.25 -3.50
N LEU A 249 13.62 -33.25 -4.80
CA LEU A 249 14.62 -32.35 -5.37
C LEU A 249 14.03 -30.94 -5.50
N GLU A 250 14.46 -30.03 -4.62
CA GLU A 250 14.16 -28.61 -4.73
C GLU A 250 15.21 -27.90 -5.60
N VAL A 251 14.75 -27.11 -6.56
CA VAL A 251 15.62 -26.20 -7.33
C VAL A 251 15.79 -24.91 -6.54
N VAL A 252 17.03 -24.62 -6.14
CA VAL A 252 17.43 -23.37 -5.49
C VAL A 252 17.98 -22.43 -6.55
N ASP A 253 17.20 -21.42 -6.91
CA ASP A 253 17.64 -20.29 -7.73
C ASP A 253 18.29 -19.22 -6.81
N ASN A 254 19.57 -18.94 -7.03
CA ASN A 254 20.34 -17.95 -6.27
C ASN A 254 20.45 -16.59 -7.01
N ASN A 255 19.77 -16.42 -8.14
CA ASN A 255 19.68 -15.12 -8.81
C ASN A 255 19.07 -14.08 -7.87
N THR A 256 19.69 -12.90 -7.80
CA THR A 256 19.15 -11.77 -7.04
C THR A 256 19.03 -10.55 -7.95
N SER A 257 17.89 -9.86 -7.87
CA SER A 257 17.70 -8.58 -8.55
C SER A 257 17.33 -7.53 -7.51
N GLU A 258 18.05 -6.41 -7.50
CA GLU A 258 17.79 -5.28 -6.61
C GLU A 258 17.50 -4.04 -7.46
N ILE A 259 16.34 -3.42 -7.28
CA ILE A 259 16.06 -2.10 -7.87
C ILE A 259 16.71 -1.07 -6.96
N LYS A 260 17.63 -0.26 -7.47
CA LYS A 260 18.32 0.76 -6.68
C LYS A 260 17.70 2.13 -6.90
N ILE A 261 17.59 2.88 -5.81
CA ILE A 261 17.33 4.31 -5.83
C ILE A 261 18.54 5.05 -5.25
N ASN A 262 18.87 6.19 -5.83
CA ASN A 262 19.83 7.14 -5.26
C ASN A 262 19.08 8.32 -4.59
N PRO A 263 19.77 9.21 -3.86
CA PRO A 263 19.11 10.34 -3.17
C PRO A 263 18.32 11.28 -4.10
N ASN A 264 18.77 11.46 -5.35
CA ASN A 264 18.05 12.27 -6.33
C ASN A 264 16.78 11.56 -6.83
N ASP A 265 16.83 10.24 -7.05
CA ASP A 265 15.65 9.45 -7.39
C ASP A 265 14.60 9.53 -6.28
N LEU A 266 15.02 9.35 -5.01
CA LEU A 266 14.15 9.47 -3.84
C LEU A 266 13.50 10.85 -3.78
N LYS A 267 14.29 11.92 -3.96
CA LYS A 267 13.77 13.30 -3.97
C LYS A 267 12.72 13.48 -5.07
N MET A 268 12.99 13.01 -6.29
CA MET A 268 12.07 13.15 -7.41
C MET A 268 10.78 12.35 -7.21
N ILE A 269 10.87 11.13 -6.67
CA ILE A 269 9.71 10.30 -6.33
C ILE A 269 8.87 10.99 -5.25
N LEU A 270 9.51 11.50 -4.20
CA LEU A 270 8.84 12.23 -3.11
C LEU A 270 8.14 13.49 -3.63
N ASP A 271 8.85 14.33 -4.39
CA ASP A 271 8.31 15.58 -4.93
C ASP A 271 7.10 15.32 -5.84
N THR A 272 7.17 14.30 -6.70
CA THR A 272 6.04 13.93 -7.57
C THR A 272 4.89 13.34 -6.77
N THR A 273 5.16 12.41 -5.85
CA THR A 273 4.11 11.81 -5.01
C THR A 273 3.42 12.86 -4.15
N GLY A 274 4.18 13.80 -3.58
CA GLY A 274 3.66 14.91 -2.79
C GLY A 274 2.77 15.84 -3.61
N LYS A 275 3.12 16.14 -4.86
CA LYS A 275 2.25 16.92 -5.78
C LYS A 275 0.95 16.20 -6.10
N ILE A 276 0.98 14.88 -6.29
CA ILE A 276 -0.21 14.07 -6.54
C ILE A 276 -1.07 14.08 -5.27
N ARG A 277 -0.48 13.78 -4.11
CA ARG A 277 -1.15 13.80 -2.80
C ARG A 277 -1.82 15.13 -2.52
N ALA A 278 -1.16 16.26 -2.78
CA ALA A 278 -1.73 17.60 -2.56
C ALA A 278 -3.01 17.87 -3.37
N LYS A 279 -3.22 17.17 -4.51
CA LYS A 279 -4.48 17.26 -5.26
C LYS A 279 -5.61 16.43 -4.64
N ILE A 280 -5.27 15.42 -3.84
CA ILE A 280 -6.18 14.47 -3.19
C ILE A 280 -6.66 15.01 -1.85
N VAL A 281 -5.73 15.48 -1.01
CA VAL A 281 -5.96 15.86 0.39
C VAL A 281 -6.34 17.34 0.57
N LYS A 282 -7.12 17.86 -0.38
CA LYS A 282 -7.55 19.27 -0.39
C LYS A 282 -8.36 19.62 0.85
#